data_AF-J8LIN8-F1
#
_entry.id   AF-J8LIN8-F1
#
_cell.length_a   1.000
_cell.length_b   1.000
_cell.length_c   1.000
_cell.angle_alpha   90.00
_cell.angle_beta   90.00
_cell.angle_gamma   90.00
#
_symmetry.space_group_name_H-M   'P 1'
#
loop_
_entity.id
_entity.type
_entity.pdbx_description
1 polymer ?
#
loop_
_entity_poly.entity_id
_entity_poly.type
_entity_poly.pdbx_seq_one_letter_code
_entity_poly.pdbx_strand_id
1 'polypeptide(L)'
;MDLYQAKNEEGSDLRSSSKIDDLIENEAEIIRLIKEDGKLLMDNGDGRDIHNIIQEDKLLSVEFNEVLKRFHEGEASDVTNSVADEDGDDKYDSKEHHEKSLRVMDTLKHIVNKEVIPPENFSHVVGEIYRSSFPRLENFSFLHERLKLKSILVLIPEEYPHENLNFLKLTGIKLYQVGMSGNKEPFVNIPSDLLTKALEIVLNPENQPILIHCNRGKHRTGCLIGCIRKLQNWSLTMIFDEYRRFAFPKARALDQQFIEMYDDDEIKKIATKKNWLPLKW
;
A
#
# COMPACT_ATOMS: atom_id res chain seq x y z
N MET A 1 -2.92 -25.88 87.94
CA MET A 1 -4.30 -25.46 88.20
C MET A 1 -4.59 -24.34 87.23
N ASP A 2 -5.07 -24.70 86.04
CA ASP A 2 -6.50 -24.82 85.72
C ASP A 2 -7.04 -23.45 85.32
N LEU A 3 -7.85 -23.22 84.28
CA LEU A 3 -8.43 -23.99 83.17
C LEU A 3 -9.40 -22.98 82.48
N TYR A 4 -9.82 -23.26 81.23
CA TYR A 4 -10.96 -22.69 80.46
C TYR A 4 -10.85 -21.22 79.97
N GLN A 5 -10.78 -20.88 78.68
CA GLN A 5 -11.56 -21.15 77.43
C GLN A 5 -12.45 -19.97 76.99
N ALA A 6 -12.25 -19.63 75.70
CA ALA A 6 -13.20 -19.16 74.67
C ALA A 6 -13.69 -17.70 74.65
N LYS A 7 -13.37 -17.00 73.54
CA LYS A 7 -14.26 -16.91 72.37
C LYS A 7 -13.55 -16.38 71.12
N ASN A 8 -13.94 -16.96 69.98
CA ASN A 8 -13.53 -16.64 68.61
C ASN A 8 -14.00 -15.24 68.19
N GLU A 9 -13.20 -14.57 67.36
CA GLU A 9 -13.72 -13.72 66.28
C GLU A 9 -12.75 -13.81 65.09
N GLU A 10 -13.35 -13.98 63.92
CA GLU A 10 -12.73 -14.32 62.64
C GLU A 10 -11.86 -13.17 62.13
N GLY A 11 -10.55 -13.41 62.05
CA GLY A 11 -9.63 -12.58 61.28
C GLY A 11 -9.57 -13.09 59.85
N SER A 12 -10.39 -12.51 58.97
CA SER A 12 -10.22 -12.63 57.53
C SER A 12 -8.88 -12.01 57.14
N ASP A 13 -7.95 -12.85 56.66
CA ASP A 13 -6.72 -12.41 56.01
C ASP A 13 -7.10 -11.67 54.71
N LEU A 14 -7.35 -10.37 54.84
CA LEU A 14 -7.41 -9.42 53.73
C LEU A 14 -6.01 -9.35 53.11
N ARG A 15 -5.72 -10.27 52.19
CA ARG A 15 -4.66 -10.07 51.20
C ARG A 15 -5.01 -8.78 50.46
N SER A 16 -4.20 -7.75 50.67
CA SER A 16 -4.29 -6.52 49.91
C SER A 16 -4.11 -6.85 48.44
N SER A 17 -5.19 -6.87 47.67
CA SER A 17 -5.12 -6.96 46.21
C SER A 17 -4.20 -5.84 45.75
N SER A 18 -3.06 -6.21 45.16
CA SER A 18 -2.16 -5.19 44.63
C SER A 18 -2.83 -4.60 43.38
N LYS A 19 -2.60 -3.32 43.10
CA LYS A 19 -3.06 -2.72 41.83
C LYS A 19 -2.63 -3.51 40.60
N ILE A 20 -1.55 -4.29 40.72
CA ILE A 20 -1.04 -5.17 39.66
C ILE A 20 -1.94 -6.39 39.50
N ASP A 21 -2.44 -6.98 40.58
CA ASP A 21 -3.39 -8.11 40.52
C ASP A 21 -4.72 -7.66 39.89
N ASP A 22 -5.21 -6.46 40.23
CA ASP A 22 -6.41 -5.87 39.61
C ASP A 22 -6.21 -5.56 38.11
N LEU A 23 -4.98 -5.20 37.70
CA LEU A 23 -4.63 -4.95 36.30
C LEU A 23 -4.52 -6.26 35.51
N ILE A 24 -3.97 -7.31 36.11
CA ILE A 24 -3.85 -8.65 35.49
C ILE A 24 -5.24 -9.29 35.34
N GLU A 25 -6.12 -9.17 36.34
CA GLU A 25 -7.49 -9.66 36.24
C GLU A 25 -8.27 -8.93 35.14
N ASN A 26 -8.17 -7.60 35.07
CA ASN A 26 -8.79 -6.83 33.99
C ASN A 26 -8.25 -7.20 32.60
N GLU A 27 -6.94 -7.37 32.45
CA GLU A 27 -6.34 -7.73 31.16
C GLU A 27 -6.75 -9.16 30.74
N ALA A 28 -6.82 -10.10 31.68
CA ALA A 28 -7.31 -11.45 31.44
C ALA A 28 -8.80 -11.47 31.06
N GLU A 29 -9.61 -10.62 31.69
CA GLU A 29 -11.04 -10.48 31.41
C GLU A 29 -11.29 -9.82 30.04
N ILE A 30 -10.48 -8.81 29.67
CA ILE A 30 -10.47 -8.21 28.33
C ILE A 30 -10.07 -9.24 27.26
N ILE A 31 -9.01 -10.02 27.49
CA ILE A 31 -8.59 -11.08 26.55
C ILE A 31 -9.68 -12.15 26.43
N ARG A 32 -10.40 -12.44 27.51
CA ARG A 32 -11.51 -13.40 27.51
C ARG A 32 -12.71 -12.86 26.75
N LEU A 33 -13.07 -11.59 26.92
CA LEU A 33 -14.09 -10.88 26.12
C LEU A 33 -13.72 -10.87 24.63
N ILE A 34 -12.46 -10.56 24.27
CA ILE A 34 -11.98 -10.59 22.88
C ILE A 34 -12.04 -12.02 22.28
N LYS A 35 -11.83 -13.06 23.09
CA LYS A 35 -11.93 -14.46 22.63
C LYS A 35 -13.36 -14.98 22.53
N GLU A 36 -14.25 -14.60 23.45
CA GLU A 36 -15.66 -15.01 23.44
C GLU A 36 -16.46 -14.22 22.38
N ASP A 37 -16.14 -12.94 22.15
CA ASP A 37 -16.71 -12.08 21.08
C ASP A 37 -15.85 -12.03 19.80
N GLY A 38 -14.85 -12.89 19.65
CA GLY A 38 -14.00 -12.99 18.45
C GLY A 38 -14.75 -13.26 17.13
N LYS A 39 -16.07 -13.51 17.21
CA LYS A 39 -17.00 -13.55 16.07
C LYS A 39 -17.32 -12.17 15.48
N LEU A 40 -17.11 -11.07 16.21
CA LEU A 40 -17.30 -9.70 15.73
C LEU A 40 -16.12 -9.15 14.94
N LEU A 41 -14.95 -9.78 15.01
CA LEU A 41 -13.72 -9.28 14.38
C LEU A 41 -13.40 -9.94 13.02
N MET A 42 -14.25 -10.87 12.58
CA MET A 42 -14.13 -11.56 11.30
C MET A 42 -15.27 -11.12 10.39
N ASP A 43 -14.95 -10.36 9.34
CA ASP A 43 -15.91 -10.03 8.29
C ASP A 43 -16.31 -11.30 7.53
N ASN A 44 -17.49 -11.81 7.83
CA ASN A 44 -18.08 -12.97 7.17
C ASN A 44 -19.09 -12.55 6.08
N GLY A 45 -19.14 -11.27 5.71
CA GLY A 45 -20.10 -10.75 4.72
C GLY A 45 -21.56 -10.80 5.18
N ASP A 46 -21.83 -10.91 6.48
CA ASP A 46 -23.17 -11.00 7.07
C ASP A 46 -23.69 -9.65 7.63
N GLY A 47 -22.97 -8.56 7.39
CA GLY A 47 -23.37 -7.20 7.75
C GLY A 47 -23.00 -6.76 9.18
N ARG A 48 -22.32 -7.60 9.96
CA ARG A 48 -21.81 -7.27 11.32
C ARG A 48 -20.38 -6.72 11.30
N ASP A 49 -20.05 -5.90 10.30
CA ASP A 49 -18.78 -5.18 10.26
C ASP A 49 -18.74 -4.18 11.44
N ILE A 50 -17.58 -4.13 12.11
CA ILE A 50 -17.25 -3.15 13.15
C ILE A 50 -17.57 -1.72 12.67
N HIS A 51 -17.40 -1.43 11.38
CA HIS A 51 -17.75 -0.13 10.81
C HIS A 51 -19.25 0.18 10.91
N ASN A 52 -20.14 -0.80 10.72
CA ASN A 52 -21.58 -0.61 10.87
C ASN A 52 -21.95 -0.45 12.35
N ILE A 53 -21.34 -1.22 13.24
CA ILE A 53 -21.62 -1.15 14.69
C ILE A 53 -21.21 0.21 15.27
N ILE A 54 -20.04 0.72 14.86
CA ILE A 54 -19.56 2.05 15.24
C ILE A 54 -20.46 3.16 14.65
N GLN A 55 -21.07 2.94 13.47
CA GLN A 55 -21.97 3.93 12.86
C GLN A 55 -23.39 3.91 13.44
N GLU A 56 -23.91 2.73 13.83
CA GLU A 56 -25.25 2.57 14.40
C GLU A 56 -25.32 3.07 15.86
N ASP A 57 -24.24 2.92 16.63
CA ASP A 57 -24.16 3.41 18.00
C ASP A 57 -23.56 4.83 18.06
N LYS A 58 -24.41 5.79 18.45
CA LYS A 58 -24.03 7.21 18.54
C LYS A 58 -22.92 7.50 19.56
N LEU A 59 -22.81 6.74 20.65
CA LEU A 59 -21.78 6.97 21.65
C LEU A 59 -20.42 6.45 21.16
N LEU A 60 -20.40 5.23 20.62
CA LEU A 60 -19.19 4.64 20.04
C LEU A 60 -18.68 5.44 18.84
N SER A 61 -19.57 5.95 18.01
CA SER A 61 -19.24 6.87 16.92
C SER A 61 -18.48 8.11 17.41
N VAL A 62 -18.97 8.75 18.47
CA VAL A 62 -18.35 9.98 19.02
C VAL A 62 -16.98 9.66 19.61
N GLU A 63 -16.87 8.58 20.39
CA GLU A 63 -15.63 8.17 21.03
C GLU A 63 -14.58 7.74 20.01
N PHE A 64 -14.97 6.98 18.98
CA PHE A 64 -14.12 6.59 17.86
C PHE A 64 -13.59 7.81 17.09
N ASN A 65 -14.45 8.79 16.81
CA ASN A 65 -14.05 10.02 16.13
C ASN A 65 -13.10 10.89 16.97
N GLU A 66 -13.26 10.88 18.30
CA GLU A 66 -12.37 11.60 19.21
C GLU A 66 -10.98 10.93 19.28
N VAL A 67 -10.94 9.60 19.29
CA VAL A 67 -9.70 8.82 19.20
C VAL A 67 -9.02 9.05 17.85
N LEU A 68 -9.76 9.01 16.74
CA LEU A 68 -9.27 9.35 15.40
C LEU A 68 -8.65 10.75 15.35
N LYS A 69 -9.30 11.75 15.94
CA LYS A 69 -8.74 13.11 16.02
C LYS A 69 -7.40 13.14 16.74
N ARG A 70 -7.26 12.45 17.88
CA ARG A 70 -5.99 12.38 18.62
C ARG A 70 -4.88 11.71 17.81
N PHE A 71 -5.20 10.76 16.93
CA PHE A 71 -4.23 10.15 16.02
C PHE A 71 -3.88 11.03 14.82
N HIS A 72 -4.84 11.83 14.32
CA HIS A 72 -4.65 12.72 13.17
C HIS A 72 -4.19 14.15 13.51
N GLU A 73 -4.11 14.52 14.79
CA GLU A 73 -3.57 15.82 15.23
C GLU A 73 -2.07 16.02 14.89
N GLY A 74 -1.38 15.00 14.37
CA GLY A 74 -0.05 15.11 13.75
C GLY A 74 -0.04 15.39 12.24
N GLU A 75 -1.18 15.32 11.56
CA GLU A 75 -1.34 15.53 10.11
C GLU A 75 -2.47 16.54 9.84
N ALA A 76 -2.29 17.77 10.32
CA ALA A 76 -3.15 18.88 9.93
C ALA A 76 -2.84 19.34 8.49
N SER A 77 -3.35 18.59 7.51
CA SER A 77 -3.77 19.18 6.23
C SER A 77 -4.92 18.39 5.60
N ASP A 78 -6.11 19.00 5.68
CA ASP A 78 -7.17 18.92 4.69
C ASP A 78 -7.93 17.58 4.55
N VAL A 79 -8.62 17.16 5.62
CA VAL A 79 -9.72 16.20 5.51
C VAL A 79 -11.02 16.96 5.27
N THR A 80 -11.24 17.34 4.02
CA THR A 80 -12.61 17.47 3.54
C THR A 80 -13.24 16.07 3.57
N ASN A 81 -14.49 15.97 4.06
CA ASN A 81 -15.37 14.81 3.92
C ASN A 81 -15.67 14.55 2.43
N SER A 82 -14.65 14.18 1.67
CA SER A 82 -14.80 13.50 0.41
C SER A 82 -14.83 12.02 0.76
N VAL A 83 -15.94 11.34 0.43
CA VAL A 83 -15.88 9.91 0.12
C VAL A 83 -14.65 9.77 -0.76
N ALA A 84 -13.60 9.12 -0.26
CA ALA A 84 -12.31 9.07 -0.94
C ALA A 84 -12.53 8.26 -2.20
N ASP A 85 -12.89 8.96 -3.28
CA ASP A 85 -13.24 8.35 -4.55
C ASP A 85 -12.09 7.43 -4.94
N GLU A 86 -12.35 6.12 -4.88
CA GLU A 86 -11.34 5.10 -5.15
C GLU A 86 -10.73 5.34 -6.52
N ASP A 87 -11.54 5.88 -7.43
CA ASP A 87 -11.27 6.14 -8.83
C ASP A 87 -10.42 7.37 -9.13
N GLY A 88 -10.25 8.29 -8.18
CA GLY A 88 -9.48 9.50 -8.38
C GLY A 88 -8.01 9.21 -8.77
N ASP A 89 -7.49 8.04 -8.39
CA ASP A 89 -6.11 7.63 -8.64
C ASP A 89 -5.88 7.12 -10.08
N ASP A 90 -6.96 6.86 -10.84
CA ASP A 90 -6.85 6.25 -12.17
C ASP A 90 -6.57 7.25 -13.29
N LYS A 91 -7.03 8.49 -13.14
CA LYS A 91 -6.86 9.54 -14.14
C LYS A 91 -5.67 10.43 -13.79
N TYR A 92 -4.85 10.74 -14.78
CA TYR A 92 -3.76 11.70 -14.58
C TYR A 92 -4.33 13.14 -14.52
N ASP A 93 -4.06 13.85 -13.42
CA ASP A 93 -4.36 15.28 -13.29
C ASP A 93 -3.06 16.09 -13.31
N SER A 94 -2.88 16.84 -14.41
CA SER A 94 -1.71 17.70 -14.62
C SER A 94 -1.63 18.86 -13.62
N LYS A 95 -2.77 19.40 -13.17
CA LYS A 95 -2.79 20.51 -12.19
C LYS A 95 -2.37 20.03 -10.82
N GLU A 96 -2.96 18.92 -10.35
CA GLU A 96 -2.57 18.29 -9.07
C GLU A 96 -1.07 17.94 -9.08
N HIS A 97 -0.57 17.37 -10.18
CA HIS A 97 0.84 17.00 -10.32
C HIS A 97 1.77 18.22 -10.24
N HIS A 98 1.42 19.31 -10.92
CA HIS A 98 2.20 20.55 -10.91
C HIS A 98 2.19 21.24 -9.53
N GLU A 99 1.02 21.36 -8.89
CA GLU A 99 0.89 21.99 -7.57
C GLU A 99 1.73 21.29 -6.50
N LYS A 100 1.74 19.95 -6.51
CA LYS A 100 2.57 19.19 -5.55
C LYS A 100 4.07 19.38 -5.82
N SER A 101 4.48 19.51 -7.09
CA SER A 101 5.87 19.83 -7.44
C SER A 101 6.29 21.20 -6.90
N LEU A 102 5.42 22.21 -7.01
CA LEU A 102 5.67 23.55 -6.47
C LEU A 102 5.83 23.54 -4.95
N ARG A 103 4.96 22.83 -4.22
CA ARG A 103 5.05 22.71 -2.75
C ARG A 103 6.38 22.11 -2.30
N VAL A 104 6.85 21.06 -2.97
CA VAL A 104 8.14 20.42 -2.67
C VAL A 104 9.29 21.37 -3.01
N MET A 105 9.26 22.03 -4.17
CA MET A 105 10.30 22.99 -4.56
C MET A 105 10.38 24.21 -3.63
N ASP A 106 9.25 24.72 -3.13
CA ASP A 106 9.25 25.81 -2.14
C ASP A 106 9.90 25.40 -0.82
N THR A 107 9.71 24.15 -0.39
CA THR A 107 10.38 23.60 0.79
C THR A 107 11.90 23.50 0.58
N LEU A 108 12.33 23.13 -0.64
CA LEU A 108 13.75 22.93 -0.99
C LEU A 108 14.53 24.23 -1.18
N LYS A 109 13.89 25.37 -1.42
CA LYS A 109 14.57 26.69 -1.56
C LYS A 109 15.42 27.06 -0.34
N HIS A 110 15.18 26.41 0.81
CA HIS A 110 15.88 26.67 2.07
C HIS A 110 16.96 25.64 2.43
N ILE A 111 17.21 24.62 1.59
CA ILE A 111 18.15 23.53 1.89
C ILE A 111 19.41 23.65 1.01
N VAL A 112 20.57 23.79 1.66
CA VAL A 112 21.87 24.08 1.02
C VAL A 112 22.54 22.82 0.42
N ASN A 113 22.04 21.62 0.75
CA ASN A 113 22.54 20.36 0.20
C ASN A 113 21.69 19.88 -0.98
N LYS A 114 22.33 19.22 -1.96
CA LYS A 114 21.66 18.53 -3.08
C LYS A 114 20.90 17.31 -2.55
N GLU A 115 19.76 17.57 -1.90
CA GLU A 115 18.89 16.54 -1.37
C GLU A 115 18.34 15.70 -2.51
N VAL A 116 18.38 14.38 -2.32
CA VAL A 116 17.96 13.42 -3.34
C VAL A 116 16.59 12.90 -2.94
N ILE A 117 15.58 13.19 -3.76
CA ILE A 117 14.19 12.93 -3.42
C ILE A 117 13.67 11.83 -4.35
N PRO A 118 13.48 10.58 -3.86
CA PRO A 118 12.82 9.57 -4.66
C PRO A 118 11.35 9.95 -4.90
N PRO A 119 10.73 9.49 -6.00
CA PRO A 119 9.31 9.68 -6.19
C PRO A 119 8.51 9.03 -5.04
N GLU A 120 7.31 9.52 -4.81
CA GLU A 120 6.39 8.91 -3.84
C GLU A 120 6.14 7.43 -4.19
N ASN A 121 5.89 6.60 -3.18
CA ASN A 121 5.64 5.17 -3.35
C ASN A 121 6.76 4.41 -4.09
N PHE A 122 7.99 4.95 -4.10
CA PHE A 122 9.14 4.33 -4.72
C PHE A 122 9.61 3.10 -3.94
N SER A 123 9.91 2.01 -4.64
CA SER A 123 10.55 0.83 -4.05
C SER A 123 11.32 0.03 -5.12
N HIS A 124 12.33 -0.69 -4.68
CA HIS A 124 12.90 -1.80 -5.45
C HIS A 124 11.90 -2.96 -5.52
N VAL A 125 11.86 -3.68 -6.64
CA VAL A 125 10.99 -4.84 -6.84
C VAL A 125 11.82 -6.13 -6.87
N VAL A 126 12.72 -6.26 -7.86
CA VAL A 126 13.63 -7.40 -8.01
C VAL A 126 14.74 -7.03 -9.00
N GLY A 127 15.99 -7.41 -8.74
CA GLY A 127 17.12 -7.16 -9.64
C GLY A 127 17.28 -5.67 -9.95
N GLU A 128 17.04 -5.26 -11.20
CA GLU A 128 17.08 -3.86 -11.62
C GLU A 128 15.70 -3.33 -12.04
N ILE A 129 14.63 -3.92 -11.50
CA ILE A 129 13.24 -3.49 -11.68
C ILE A 129 12.79 -2.69 -10.43
N TYR A 130 12.26 -1.50 -10.67
CA TYR A 130 11.78 -0.57 -9.64
C TYR A 130 10.31 -0.20 -9.86
N ARG A 131 9.64 0.26 -8.81
CA ARG A 131 8.28 0.82 -8.84
C ARG A 131 8.25 2.23 -8.28
N SER A 132 7.30 3.05 -8.72
CA SER A 132 6.97 4.32 -8.05
C SER A 132 5.59 4.86 -8.41
N SER A 133 5.20 5.98 -7.78
CA SER A 133 4.22 6.91 -8.32
C SER A 133 4.76 7.65 -9.55
N PHE A 134 3.93 8.52 -10.14
CA PHE A 134 4.32 9.37 -11.25
C PHE A 134 5.50 10.28 -10.88
N PRO A 135 6.65 10.19 -11.57
CA PRO A 135 7.81 11.03 -11.28
C PRO A 135 7.56 12.53 -11.52
N ARG A 136 8.13 13.37 -10.66
CA ARG A 136 8.14 14.84 -10.79
C ARG A 136 9.55 15.37 -11.02
N LEU A 137 9.64 16.66 -11.32
CA LEU A 137 10.90 17.36 -11.60
C LEU A 137 11.94 17.16 -10.49
N GLU A 138 11.52 17.24 -9.23
CA GLU A 138 12.38 17.04 -8.06
C GLU A 138 12.99 15.62 -7.99
N ASN A 139 12.36 14.64 -8.64
CA ASN A 139 12.82 13.25 -8.61
C ASN A 139 13.82 12.91 -9.72
N PHE A 140 13.96 13.77 -10.73
CA PHE A 140 14.76 13.48 -11.92
C PHE A 140 16.23 13.22 -11.60
N SER A 141 16.79 13.95 -10.64
CA SER A 141 18.16 13.73 -10.16
C SER A 141 18.33 12.33 -9.58
N PHE A 142 17.37 11.84 -8.78
CA PHE A 142 17.38 10.49 -8.23
C PHE A 142 17.29 9.43 -9.34
N LEU A 143 16.36 9.60 -10.27
CA LEU A 143 16.14 8.63 -11.36
C LEU A 143 17.35 8.48 -12.28
N HIS A 144 18.01 9.58 -12.62
CA HIS A 144 19.16 9.56 -13.51
C HIS A 144 20.47 9.25 -12.78
N GLU A 145 20.79 9.96 -11.70
CA GLU A 145 22.11 9.89 -11.08
C GLU A 145 22.27 8.68 -10.16
N ARG A 146 21.19 8.29 -9.44
CA ARG A 146 21.23 7.17 -8.49
C ARG A 146 20.85 5.85 -9.15
N LEU A 147 19.67 5.78 -9.74
CA LEU A 147 19.17 4.53 -10.34
C LEU A 147 19.78 4.23 -11.70
N LYS A 148 20.27 5.25 -12.40
CA LYS A 148 20.86 5.13 -13.75
C LYS A 148 19.93 4.37 -14.70
N LEU A 149 18.66 4.76 -14.67
CA LEU A 149 17.61 4.11 -15.46
C LEU A 149 17.98 4.10 -16.94
N LYS A 150 17.71 2.97 -17.58
CA LYS A 150 17.79 2.83 -19.04
C LYS A 150 16.42 3.00 -19.67
N SER A 151 15.36 2.57 -18.99
CA SER A 151 14.00 2.72 -19.47
C SER A 151 12.97 2.96 -18.38
N ILE A 152 11.81 3.46 -18.79
CA ILE A 152 10.62 3.64 -17.94
C ILE A 152 9.43 2.98 -18.63
N LEU A 153 8.64 2.23 -17.88
CA LEU A 153 7.34 1.72 -18.29
C LEU A 153 6.24 2.52 -17.58
N VAL A 154 5.46 3.26 -18.36
CA VAL A 154 4.27 3.96 -17.88
C VAL A 154 3.00 3.16 -18.23
N LEU A 155 2.13 2.99 -17.24
CA LEU A 155 0.91 2.16 -17.35
C LEU A 155 -0.38 2.95 -17.60
N ILE A 156 -0.27 4.27 -17.81
CA ILE A 156 -1.42 5.13 -18.03
C ILE A 156 -1.66 5.34 -19.54
N PRO A 157 -2.92 5.38 -20.01
CA PRO A 157 -3.23 5.63 -21.42
C PRO A 157 -3.04 7.09 -21.84
N GLU A 158 -3.05 8.03 -20.90
CA GLU A 158 -2.89 9.46 -21.17
C GLU A 158 -1.51 9.81 -21.72
N GLU A 159 -1.43 10.92 -22.45
CA GLU A 159 -0.16 11.41 -22.99
C GLU A 159 0.81 11.81 -21.87
N TYR A 160 2.07 11.47 -22.06
CA TYR A 160 3.11 11.75 -21.07
C TYR A 160 3.46 13.26 -21.07
N PRO A 161 3.58 13.91 -19.90
CA PRO A 161 3.89 15.33 -19.82
C PRO A 161 5.17 15.71 -20.56
N HIS A 162 5.15 16.86 -21.23
CA HIS A 162 6.27 17.33 -22.04
C HIS A 162 7.56 17.53 -21.22
N GLU A 163 7.46 18.01 -19.99
CA GLU A 163 8.61 18.20 -19.10
C GLU A 163 9.33 16.87 -18.83
N ASN A 164 8.57 15.83 -18.48
CA ASN A 164 9.10 14.49 -18.29
C ASN A 164 9.67 13.94 -19.61
N LEU A 165 8.97 14.08 -20.74
CA LEU A 165 9.49 13.64 -22.04
C LEU A 165 10.82 14.31 -22.41
N ASN A 166 10.97 15.60 -22.12
CA ASN A 166 12.21 16.33 -22.37
C ASN A 166 13.35 15.78 -21.51
N PHE A 167 13.10 15.51 -20.23
CA PHE A 167 14.07 14.87 -19.35
C PHE A 167 14.51 13.49 -19.88
N LEU A 168 13.56 12.66 -20.34
CA LEU A 168 13.88 11.34 -20.91
C LEU A 168 14.73 11.46 -22.19
N LYS A 169 14.42 12.42 -23.06
CA LYS A 169 15.21 12.68 -24.27
C LYS A 169 16.63 13.14 -23.96
N LEU A 170 16.79 14.03 -22.97
CA LEU A 170 18.10 14.56 -22.57
C LEU A 170 18.99 13.51 -21.91
N THR A 171 18.39 12.59 -21.15
CA THR A 171 19.11 11.53 -20.41
C THR A 171 19.27 10.24 -21.21
N GLY A 172 18.60 10.10 -22.36
CA GLY A 172 18.60 8.89 -23.18
C GLY A 172 17.75 7.75 -22.61
N ILE A 173 16.86 8.03 -21.67
CA ILE A 173 15.97 7.03 -21.07
C ILE A 173 14.84 6.71 -22.03
N LYS A 174 14.66 5.42 -22.36
CA LYS A 174 13.60 4.98 -23.27
C LYS A 174 12.25 4.88 -22.55
N LEU A 175 11.21 5.51 -23.08
CA LEU A 175 9.85 5.36 -22.59
C LEU A 175 9.12 4.22 -23.29
N TYR A 176 8.53 3.32 -22.52
CA TYR A 176 7.53 2.35 -22.95
C TYR A 176 6.19 2.73 -22.34
N GLN A 177 5.13 2.69 -23.14
CA GLN A 177 3.78 2.99 -22.69
C GLN A 177 2.85 1.82 -22.99
N VAL A 178 2.20 1.32 -21.94
CA VAL A 178 1.16 0.30 -22.02
C VAL A 178 -0.05 0.84 -21.27
N GLY A 179 -0.92 1.55 -21.99
CA GLY A 179 -2.08 2.21 -21.39
C GLY A 179 -3.11 1.21 -20.89
N MET A 180 -3.19 1.04 -19.57
CA MET A 180 -4.20 0.21 -18.92
C MET A 180 -5.32 1.09 -18.38
N SER A 181 -6.57 0.75 -18.69
CA SER A 181 -7.73 1.25 -17.96
C SER A 181 -7.67 0.73 -16.52
N GLY A 182 -8.05 1.55 -15.53
CA GLY A 182 -8.13 1.10 -14.14
C GLY A 182 -9.15 -0.03 -13.97
N ASN A 183 -8.92 -0.94 -13.02
CA ASN A 183 -9.93 -1.93 -12.61
C ASN A 183 -11.02 -1.22 -11.81
N LYS A 184 -12.23 -1.14 -12.36
CA LYS A 184 -13.37 -0.43 -11.76
C LYS A 184 -14.62 -1.27 -11.84
N GLU A 185 -15.35 -1.33 -10.73
CA GLU A 185 -16.73 -1.80 -10.77
C GLU A 185 -17.59 -0.84 -11.61
N PRO A 186 -18.59 -1.35 -12.37
CA PRO A 186 -19.00 -2.75 -12.46
C PRO A 186 -18.38 -3.53 -13.63
N PHE A 187 -17.64 -2.91 -14.56
CA PHE A 187 -17.31 -3.53 -15.86
C PHE A 187 -15.93 -3.21 -16.47
N VAL A 188 -15.02 -2.55 -15.75
CA VAL A 188 -13.69 -2.23 -16.30
C VAL A 188 -12.65 -3.18 -15.72
N ASN A 189 -12.06 -4.01 -16.60
CA ASN A 189 -11.01 -4.95 -16.25
C ASN A 189 -9.74 -4.62 -17.05
N ILE A 190 -8.57 -4.75 -16.44
CA ILE A 190 -7.28 -4.70 -17.13
C ILE A 190 -7.21 -5.94 -18.03
N PRO A 191 -7.09 -5.79 -19.36
CA PRO A 191 -6.99 -6.94 -20.24
C PRO A 191 -5.64 -7.65 -20.03
N SER A 192 -5.68 -8.98 -19.89
CA SER A 192 -4.50 -9.82 -19.66
C SER A 192 -3.41 -9.63 -20.72
N ASP A 193 -3.79 -9.36 -21.98
CA ASP A 193 -2.85 -9.16 -23.09
C ASP A 193 -1.94 -7.94 -22.87
N LEU A 194 -2.50 -6.84 -22.32
CA LEU A 194 -1.70 -5.66 -22.00
C LEU A 194 -0.74 -5.96 -20.84
N LEU A 195 -1.15 -6.80 -19.89
CA LEU A 195 -0.29 -7.23 -18.81
C LEU A 195 0.87 -8.08 -19.32
N THR A 196 0.59 -9.08 -20.18
CA THR A 196 1.61 -9.92 -20.83
C THR A 196 2.60 -9.07 -21.61
N LYS A 197 2.13 -8.07 -22.36
CA LYS A 197 2.99 -7.10 -23.07
C LYS A 197 3.86 -6.29 -22.11
N ALA A 198 3.31 -5.79 -21.01
CA ALA A 198 4.05 -5.07 -19.99
C ALA A 198 5.11 -5.96 -19.32
N LEU A 199 4.76 -7.21 -19.00
CA LEU A 199 5.68 -8.21 -18.46
C LEU A 199 6.83 -8.49 -19.43
N GLU A 200 6.55 -8.66 -20.72
CA GLU A 200 7.62 -8.89 -21.71
C GLU A 200 8.63 -7.73 -21.77
N ILE A 201 8.15 -6.49 -21.61
CA ILE A 201 9.01 -5.30 -21.59
C ILE A 201 9.91 -5.28 -20.35
N VAL A 202 9.35 -5.49 -19.16
CA VAL A 202 10.09 -5.36 -17.89
C VAL A 202 11.02 -6.53 -17.62
N LEU A 203 10.67 -7.74 -18.06
CA LEU A 203 11.47 -8.94 -17.86
C LEU A 203 12.67 -9.00 -18.81
N ASN A 204 12.68 -8.22 -19.89
CA ASN A 204 13.81 -8.15 -20.80
C ASN A 204 15.01 -7.41 -20.15
N PRO A 205 16.14 -8.08 -19.89
CA PRO A 205 17.32 -7.47 -19.25
C PRO A 205 17.89 -6.29 -20.05
N GLU A 206 17.70 -6.27 -21.37
CA GLU A 206 18.17 -5.17 -22.22
C GLU A 206 17.50 -3.85 -21.89
N ASN A 207 16.30 -3.87 -21.30
CA ASN A 207 15.57 -2.69 -20.88
C ASN A 207 15.93 -2.22 -19.46
N GLN A 208 16.62 -3.05 -18.69
CA GLN A 208 16.97 -2.77 -17.29
C GLN A 208 18.26 -1.92 -17.19
N PRO A 209 18.40 -1.04 -16.18
CA PRO A 209 17.46 -0.76 -15.08
C PRO A 209 16.17 -0.06 -15.53
N ILE A 210 15.02 -0.55 -15.03
CA ILE A 210 13.69 -0.10 -15.47
C ILE A 210 12.81 0.35 -14.30
N LEU A 211 12.13 1.49 -14.47
CA LEU A 211 11.10 1.97 -13.54
C LEU A 211 9.70 1.72 -14.08
N ILE A 212 8.85 1.10 -13.26
CA ILE A 212 7.44 0.90 -13.53
C ILE A 212 6.64 1.93 -12.74
N HIS A 213 5.76 2.69 -13.40
CA HIS A 213 4.85 3.58 -12.69
C HIS A 213 3.50 3.75 -13.39
N CYS A 214 2.50 4.16 -12.60
CA CYS A 214 1.24 4.72 -13.09
C CYS A 214 1.09 6.13 -12.51
N ASN A 215 -0.12 6.55 -12.12
CA ASN A 215 -0.31 7.82 -11.42
C ASN A 215 0.21 7.77 -9.99
N ARG A 216 -0.34 6.89 -9.15
CA ARG A 216 0.04 6.78 -7.73
C ARG A 216 0.91 5.57 -7.40
N GLY A 217 1.22 4.73 -8.39
CA GLY A 217 2.01 3.51 -8.19
C GLY A 217 1.28 2.44 -7.38
N LYS A 218 -0.05 2.50 -7.28
CA LYS A 218 -0.90 1.64 -6.44
C LYS A 218 -1.54 0.50 -7.23
N HIS A 219 -2.62 0.78 -7.97
CA HIS A 219 -3.46 -0.22 -8.64
C HIS A 219 -2.77 -0.91 -9.83
N ARG A 220 -2.66 -0.22 -10.97
CA ARG A 220 -2.03 -0.76 -12.21
C ARG A 220 -0.62 -1.29 -11.99
N THR A 221 0.22 -0.51 -11.30
CA THR A 221 1.59 -0.91 -10.94
C THR A 221 1.58 -2.09 -9.98
N GLY A 222 0.67 -2.12 -9.01
CA GLY A 222 0.50 -3.23 -8.06
C GLY A 222 0.09 -4.53 -8.74
N CYS A 223 -0.86 -4.48 -9.69
CA CYS A 223 -1.27 -5.65 -10.49
C CYS A 223 -0.10 -6.24 -11.28
N LEU A 224 0.64 -5.39 -11.98
CA LEU A 224 1.81 -5.83 -12.75
C LEU A 224 2.87 -6.47 -11.85
N ILE A 225 3.18 -5.84 -10.72
CA ILE A 225 4.18 -6.36 -9.77
C ILE A 225 3.69 -7.65 -9.12
N GLY A 226 2.41 -7.75 -8.75
CA GLY A 226 1.84 -8.98 -8.24
C GLY A 226 1.99 -10.15 -9.21
N CYS A 227 1.86 -9.90 -10.51
CA CYS A 227 2.09 -10.92 -11.53
C CYS A 227 3.59 -11.23 -11.73
N ILE A 228 4.50 -10.26 -11.55
CA ILE A 228 5.93 -10.54 -11.45
C ILE A 228 6.20 -11.48 -10.25
N ARG A 229 5.57 -11.25 -9.09
CA ARG A 229 5.71 -12.13 -7.92
C ARG A 229 5.15 -13.53 -8.17
N LYS A 230 4.05 -13.66 -8.92
CA LYS A 230 3.55 -14.98 -9.38
C LYS A 230 4.60 -15.72 -10.21
N LEU A 231 5.31 -15.04 -11.12
CA LEU A 231 6.42 -15.64 -11.88
C LEU A 231 7.60 -16.07 -11.01
N GLN A 232 7.79 -15.43 -9.84
CA GLN A 232 8.77 -15.82 -8.83
C GLN A 232 8.28 -16.97 -7.94
N ASN A 233 7.10 -17.53 -8.20
CA ASN A 233 6.43 -18.56 -7.39
C ASN A 233 6.21 -18.13 -5.93
N TRP A 234 5.92 -16.86 -5.68
CA TRP A 234 5.51 -16.39 -4.35
C TRP A 234 4.11 -16.91 -3.99
N SER A 235 3.85 -17.10 -2.69
CA SER A 235 2.50 -17.40 -2.20
C SER A 235 1.57 -16.20 -2.39
N LEU A 236 0.30 -16.44 -2.76
CA LEU A 236 -0.70 -15.36 -2.92
C LEU A 236 -0.83 -14.50 -1.67
N THR A 237 -0.67 -15.08 -0.48
CA THR A 237 -0.65 -14.35 0.80
C THR A 237 0.39 -13.23 0.80
N MET A 238 1.63 -13.51 0.41
CA MET A 238 2.70 -12.51 0.38
C MET A 238 2.54 -11.51 -0.77
N ILE A 239 1.96 -11.96 -1.88
CA ILE A 239 1.67 -11.09 -3.02
C ILE A 239 0.61 -10.04 -2.65
N PHE A 240 -0.48 -10.47 -2.01
CA PHE A 240 -1.55 -9.57 -1.57
C PHE A 240 -1.11 -8.66 -0.44
N ASP A 241 -0.29 -9.14 0.49
CA ASP A 241 0.31 -8.30 1.52
C ASP A 241 1.18 -7.18 0.91
N GLU A 242 2.07 -7.51 -0.03
CA GLU A 242 2.87 -6.51 -0.75
C GLU A 242 1.98 -5.52 -1.50
N TYR A 243 0.96 -5.99 -2.22
CA TYR A 243 0.02 -5.13 -2.91
C TYR A 243 -0.66 -4.15 -1.95
N ARG A 244 -1.25 -4.64 -0.85
CA ARG A 244 -1.98 -3.82 0.13
C ARG A 244 -1.07 -2.79 0.79
N ARG A 245 0.17 -3.17 1.11
CA ARG A 245 1.17 -2.26 1.68
C ARG A 245 1.41 -1.03 0.79
N PHE A 246 1.53 -1.22 -0.51
CA PHE A 246 1.75 -0.12 -1.46
C PHE A 246 0.46 0.56 -1.93
N ALA A 247 -0.69 -0.10 -1.82
CA ALA A 247 -1.99 0.43 -2.24
C ALA A 247 -2.74 1.15 -1.11
N PHE A 248 -2.36 0.99 0.15
CA PHE A 248 -2.98 1.66 1.30
C PHE A 248 -3.06 3.19 1.10
N PRO A 249 -4.17 3.85 1.47
CA PRO A 249 -5.41 3.29 2.04
C PRO A 249 -6.42 2.79 1.00
N LYS A 250 -6.12 2.91 -0.30
CA LYS A 250 -7.05 2.64 -1.42
C LYS A 250 -6.79 1.27 -2.06
N ALA A 251 -6.61 0.22 -1.26
CA ALA A 251 -6.40 -1.13 -1.80
C ALA A 251 -7.71 -1.68 -2.38
N ARG A 252 -7.68 -2.19 -3.62
CA ARG A 252 -8.87 -2.75 -4.29
C ARG A 252 -8.85 -4.28 -4.27
N ALA A 253 -10.00 -4.89 -4.01
CA ALA A 253 -10.15 -6.35 -4.07
C ALA A 253 -10.03 -6.87 -5.52
N LEU A 254 -10.58 -6.13 -6.49
CA LEU A 254 -10.52 -6.51 -7.92
C LEU A 254 -9.09 -6.66 -8.45
N ASP A 255 -8.15 -5.84 -7.98
CA ASP A 255 -6.75 -5.95 -8.36
C ASP A 255 -6.12 -7.27 -7.86
N GLN A 256 -6.45 -7.68 -6.64
CA GLN A 256 -5.98 -8.94 -6.06
C GLN A 256 -6.58 -10.14 -6.78
N GLN A 257 -7.89 -10.09 -7.06
CA GLN A 257 -8.58 -11.10 -7.86
C GLN A 257 -7.98 -11.19 -9.27
N PHE A 258 -7.65 -10.06 -9.90
CA PHE A 258 -6.98 -10.03 -11.19
C PHE A 258 -5.61 -10.72 -11.13
N ILE A 259 -4.79 -10.42 -10.11
CA ILE A 259 -3.49 -11.08 -9.90
C ILE A 259 -3.71 -12.59 -9.77
N GLU A 260 -4.67 -13.02 -8.96
CA GLU A 260 -4.98 -14.45 -8.76
C GLU A 260 -5.35 -15.15 -10.07
N MET A 261 -6.28 -14.57 -10.83
CA MET A 261 -6.83 -15.15 -12.05
C MET A 261 -5.94 -15.03 -13.28
N TYR A 262 -4.90 -14.19 -13.26
CA TYR A 262 -3.99 -14.03 -14.40
C TYR A 262 -3.29 -15.36 -14.73
N ASP A 263 -3.51 -15.88 -15.93
CA ASP A 263 -2.80 -17.05 -16.46
C ASP A 263 -1.41 -16.62 -16.95
N ASP A 264 -0.38 -17.13 -16.26
CA ASP A 264 1.01 -16.78 -16.51
C ASP A 264 1.74 -17.77 -17.45
N ASP A 265 1.03 -18.74 -18.04
CA ASP A 265 1.62 -19.76 -18.92
C ASP A 265 2.28 -19.17 -20.17
N GLU A 266 1.65 -18.19 -20.81
CA GLU A 266 2.17 -17.56 -22.02
C GLU A 266 3.50 -16.85 -21.74
N ILE A 267 3.51 -16.00 -20.72
CA ILE A 267 4.70 -15.22 -20.35
C ILE A 267 5.81 -16.13 -19.80
N LYS A 268 5.48 -17.22 -19.07
CA LYS A 268 6.44 -18.24 -18.64
C LYS A 268 7.12 -18.92 -19.82
N LYS A 269 6.37 -19.28 -20.87
CA LYS A 269 6.94 -19.86 -22.11
C LYS A 269 7.92 -18.89 -22.78
N ILE A 270 7.55 -17.62 -22.90
CA ILE A 270 8.41 -16.58 -23.48
C ILE A 270 9.67 -16.39 -22.64
N ALA A 271 9.51 -16.21 -21.33
CA ALA A 271 10.61 -15.96 -20.39
C ALA A 271 11.57 -17.15 -20.31
N THR A 272 11.07 -18.38 -20.35
CA THR A 272 11.90 -19.59 -20.40
C THR A 272 12.66 -19.67 -21.72
N LYS A 273 12.01 -19.44 -22.86
CA LYS A 273 12.66 -19.44 -24.18
C LYS A 273 13.80 -18.42 -24.28
N LYS A 274 13.64 -17.26 -23.63
CA LYS A 274 14.62 -16.17 -23.63
C LYS A 274 15.60 -16.23 -22.43
N ASN A 275 15.54 -17.28 -21.60
CA ASN A 275 16.36 -17.45 -20.39
C ASN A 275 16.28 -16.27 -19.40
N TRP A 276 15.08 -15.71 -19.22
CA TRP A 276 14.82 -14.63 -18.26
C TRP A 276 14.49 -15.15 -16.85
N LEU A 277 14.05 -16.40 -16.73
CA LEU A 277 13.79 -17.05 -15.44
C LEU A 277 14.97 -17.96 -15.03
N PRO A 278 15.27 -18.09 -13.72
CA PRO A 278 14.65 -17.37 -12.60
C PRO A 278 15.10 -15.91 -12.52
N LEU A 279 14.23 -15.03 -12.01
CA LEU A 279 14.57 -13.62 -11.77
C LEU A 279 15.60 -13.51 -10.64
N LYS A 280 16.68 -12.78 -10.90
CA LYS A 280 17.81 -12.60 -9.97
C LYS A 280 17.61 -11.36 -9.11
N TRP A 281 18.01 -11.47 -7.85
CA TRP A 281 18.06 -10.37 -6.88
C TRP A 281 19.41 -9.67 -6.92
#